data_AF-A0A850HFZ0-F1
#
_entry.id   AF-A0A850HFZ0-F1
#
_cell.length_a   1.000
_cell.length_b   1.000
_cell.length_c   1.000
_cell.angle_alpha   90.00
_cell.angle_beta   90.00
_cell.angle_gamma   90.00
#
_symmetry.space_group_name_H-M   'P 1'
#
loop_
_entity.id
_entity.type
_entity.pdbx_description
1 polymer ?
#
loop_
_entity_poly.entity_id
_entity_poly.type
_entity_poly.pdbx_seq_one_letter_code
_entity_poly.pdbx_strand_id
1 'polypeptide(L)'
;RWMPAGYTNAPQYQAREELAHVLMKVETHNHPTAISPFPGASTGAGGEIRDEGATGRGSRPKSGLTGFSVSNLNLPGTQEPWEAEQFGKPEHIASPLQIMIEGPLGGAAFNNEFGRSNLGGYFRVFEQTVGHGDQAIRRGYHKPIMIAGGIGTIS
;
A
#
# COMPACT_ATOMS: atom_id res chain seq x y z
N ARG A 1 15.64 -7.71 23.11
CA ARG A 1 14.96 -6.41 22.82
C ARG A 1 14.83 -5.60 24.11
N TRP A 2 14.62 -4.27 24.04
CA TRP A 2 14.35 -3.45 25.23
C TRP A 2 12.87 -3.49 25.59
N MET A 3 12.54 -3.84 26.83
CA MET A 3 11.17 -3.86 27.36
C MET A 3 11.12 -3.29 28.78
N PRO A 4 9.98 -2.77 29.23
CA PRO A 4 9.85 -2.34 30.61
C PRO A 4 9.99 -3.53 31.58
N ALA A 5 10.68 -3.33 32.70
CA ALA A 5 10.89 -4.37 33.73
C ALA A 5 9.61 -4.80 34.47
N GLY A 6 8.50 -4.08 34.25
CA GLY A 6 7.17 -4.34 34.79
C GLY A 6 6.11 -3.58 34.00
N TYR A 7 4.89 -3.47 34.51
CA TYR A 7 3.80 -2.71 33.84
C TYR A 7 3.20 -1.60 34.70
N THR A 8 3.77 -1.33 35.88
CA THR A 8 3.29 -0.32 36.83
C THR A 8 4.42 0.65 37.20
N ASN A 9 4.08 1.89 37.57
CA ASN A 9 4.99 2.89 38.14
C ASN A 9 6.19 3.30 37.26
N ALA A 10 5.99 3.53 35.97
CA ALA A 10 7.04 3.97 35.03
C ALA A 10 8.32 3.11 35.11
N PRO A 11 8.20 1.80 34.84
CA PRO A 11 9.30 0.85 35.00
C PRO A 11 10.45 1.17 34.04
N GLN A 12 11.68 0.99 34.52
CA GLN A 12 12.88 1.16 33.70
C GLN A 12 12.86 0.15 32.53
N TYR A 13 13.24 0.61 31.34
CA TYR A 13 13.51 -0.29 30.21
C TYR A 13 14.79 -1.08 30.46
N GLN A 14 14.75 -2.38 30.18
CA GLN A 14 15.90 -3.28 30.29
C GLN A 14 16.00 -4.16 29.05
N ALA A 15 17.22 -4.58 28.71
CA ALA A 15 17.45 -5.55 27.66
C ALA A 15 16.99 -6.93 28.12
N ARG A 16 16.15 -7.58 27.31
CA ARG A 16 15.70 -8.96 27.50
C ARG A 16 16.18 -9.82 26.34
N GLU A 17 16.85 -10.92 26.67
CA GLU A 17 17.16 -11.99 25.73
C GLU A 17 15.98 -12.95 25.65
N GLU A 18 15.38 -13.07 24.47
CA GLU A 18 14.27 -13.98 24.21
C GLU A 18 14.20 -14.28 22.71
N LEU A 19 13.57 -15.39 22.36
CA LEU A 19 13.29 -15.72 20.97
C LEU A 19 12.20 -14.78 20.43
N ALA A 20 12.54 -14.00 19.40
CA ALA A 20 11.61 -13.15 18.69
C ALA A 20 11.38 -13.73 17.29
N HIS A 21 10.22 -14.33 17.07
CA HIS A 21 9.82 -14.83 15.75
C HIS A 21 9.37 -13.68 14.85
N VAL A 22 9.35 -13.94 13.55
CA VAL A 22 8.89 -12.99 12.53
C VAL A 22 7.52 -13.43 12.02
N LEU A 23 6.59 -12.48 11.94
CA LEU A 23 5.34 -12.64 11.20
C LEU A 23 5.40 -11.79 9.93
N MET A 24 4.56 -12.13 8.94
CA MET A 24 4.43 -11.38 7.70
C MET A 24 3.00 -11.41 7.18
N LYS A 25 2.54 -10.29 6.64
CA LYS A 25 1.22 -10.17 5.99
C LYS A 25 1.32 -9.20 4.80
N VAL A 26 0.52 -9.46 3.76
CA VAL A 26 0.31 -8.53 2.65
C VAL A 26 -1.17 -8.56 2.30
N GLU A 27 -1.76 -7.39 2.09
CA GLU A 27 -3.14 -7.19 1.70
C GLU A 27 -3.25 -6.22 0.51
N THR A 28 -4.46 -6.12 -0.03
CA THR A 28 -4.77 -5.17 -1.10
C THR A 28 -6.00 -4.34 -0.75
N HIS A 29 -6.08 -3.11 -1.26
CA HIS A 29 -7.21 -2.22 -1.05
C HIS A 29 -7.70 -1.56 -2.35
N ASN A 30 -7.83 -2.40 -3.37
CA ASN A 30 -7.98 -2.00 -4.78
C ASN A 30 -9.23 -1.18 -5.08
N HIS A 31 -10.41 -1.69 -4.69
CA HIS A 31 -11.68 -1.05 -5.06
C HIS A 31 -11.85 0.31 -4.37
N PRO A 32 -11.67 0.46 -3.05
CA PRO A 32 -11.79 1.77 -2.42
C PRO A 32 -10.77 2.78 -2.95
N THR A 33 -9.56 2.33 -3.28
CA THR A 33 -8.53 3.21 -3.88
C THR A 33 -8.91 3.72 -5.26
N ALA A 34 -9.69 2.94 -6.04
CA ALA A 34 -10.22 3.43 -7.32
C ALA A 34 -11.23 4.58 -7.13
N ILE A 35 -11.94 4.61 -6.01
CA ILE A 35 -13.02 5.58 -5.74
C ILE A 35 -12.49 6.82 -5.00
N SER A 36 -11.71 6.61 -3.95
CA SER A 36 -11.13 7.67 -3.12
C SER A 36 -9.71 7.25 -2.70
N PRO A 37 -8.68 7.66 -3.47
CA PRO A 37 -7.34 7.08 -3.34
C PRO A 37 -6.69 7.30 -1.98
N PHE A 38 -6.75 8.51 -1.42
CA PHE A 38 -6.13 8.81 -0.13
C PHE A 38 -6.67 7.90 1.00
N PRO A 39 -7.99 7.92 1.34
CA PRO A 39 -8.50 7.06 2.40
C PRO A 39 -8.49 5.58 2.01
N GLY A 40 -8.56 5.24 0.72
CA GLY A 40 -8.45 3.87 0.23
C GLY A 40 -7.09 3.27 0.53
N ALA A 41 -6.00 3.99 0.27
CA ALA A 41 -4.65 3.57 0.58
C ALA A 41 -4.33 3.61 2.08
N SER A 42 -4.81 4.64 2.77
CA SER A 42 -4.62 4.82 4.21
C SER A 42 -5.24 3.66 5.01
N THR A 43 -6.51 3.33 4.72
CA THR A 43 -7.19 2.22 5.40
C THR A 43 -6.69 0.85 4.95
N GLY A 44 -6.13 0.73 3.75
CA GLY A 44 -5.36 -0.44 3.32
C GLY A 44 -4.15 -0.71 4.22
N ALA A 45 -3.33 0.30 4.48
CA ALA A 45 -2.21 0.20 5.43
C ALA A 45 -2.69 -0.07 6.86
N GLY A 46 -3.75 0.63 7.30
CA GLY A 46 -4.29 0.44 8.64
C GLY A 46 -4.93 -0.91 8.88
N GLY A 47 -5.58 -1.51 7.87
CA GLY A 47 -6.10 -2.88 7.95
C GLY A 47 -4.99 -3.89 8.15
N GLU A 48 -3.97 -3.82 7.30
CA GLU A 48 -2.85 -4.74 7.35
C GLU A 48 -2.03 -4.65 8.66
N ILE A 49 -1.80 -3.44 9.18
CA ILE A 49 -1.17 -3.23 10.49
C ILE A 49 -1.98 -3.86 11.64
N ARG A 50 -3.32 -3.83 11.57
CA ARG A 50 -4.17 -4.47 12.58
C ARG A 50 -4.03 -5.99 12.55
N ASP A 51 -3.93 -6.57 11.36
CA ASP A 51 -3.73 -8.01 11.20
C ASP A 51 -2.39 -8.47 11.78
N GLU A 52 -1.33 -7.69 11.56
CA GLU A 52 -0.05 -7.93 12.23
C GLU A 52 -0.25 -7.94 13.75
N GLY A 53 -0.78 -6.85 14.33
CA GLY A 53 -0.97 -6.71 15.78
C GLY A 53 -1.88 -7.78 16.42
N ALA A 54 -2.86 -8.27 15.67
CA ALA A 54 -3.80 -9.31 16.10
C ALA A 54 -3.29 -10.75 15.90
N THR A 55 -2.08 -10.94 15.37
CA THR A 55 -1.50 -12.27 15.17
C THR A 55 -1.28 -12.98 16.52
N GLY A 56 -1.82 -14.20 16.66
CA GLY A 56 -1.68 -15.01 17.87
C GLY A 56 -2.43 -14.43 19.06
N ARG A 57 -1.70 -14.11 20.15
CA ARG A 57 -2.24 -13.48 21.37
C ARG A 57 -1.80 -12.02 21.49
N GLY A 58 -1.40 -11.41 20.38
CA GLY A 58 -0.81 -10.09 20.32
C GLY A 58 0.62 -10.16 19.79
N SER A 59 0.93 -9.25 18.88
CA SER A 59 2.27 -9.10 18.31
C SER A 59 2.61 -7.61 18.15
N ARG A 60 3.79 -7.31 17.57
CA ARG A 60 4.21 -5.93 17.30
C ARG A 60 4.60 -5.73 15.84
N PRO A 61 3.89 -4.87 15.08
CA PRO A 61 4.31 -4.46 13.73
C PRO A 61 5.67 -3.76 13.74
N LYS A 62 6.47 -3.95 12.69
CA LYS A 62 7.85 -3.42 12.64
C LYS A 62 8.14 -2.60 11.40
N SER A 63 7.98 -3.16 10.21
CA SER A 63 8.30 -2.46 8.96
C SER A 63 7.34 -2.88 7.86
N GLY A 64 6.92 -1.91 7.05
CA GLY A 64 5.99 -2.11 5.94
C GLY A 64 6.63 -2.10 4.56
N LEU A 65 5.81 -2.47 3.59
CA LEU A 65 5.98 -2.23 2.17
C LEU A 65 4.71 -1.66 1.55
N THR A 66 4.83 -0.96 0.42
CA THR A 66 3.68 -0.41 -0.31
C THR A 66 3.84 -0.61 -1.81
N GLY A 67 2.78 -1.03 -2.50
CA GLY A 67 2.81 -1.29 -3.94
C GLY A 67 1.66 -0.64 -4.69
N PHE A 68 1.94 -0.11 -5.88
CA PHE A 68 0.91 0.42 -6.77
C PHE A 68 1.05 -0.11 -8.20
N SER A 69 -0.05 -0.61 -8.77
CA SER A 69 -0.20 -0.76 -10.23
C SER A 69 -1.34 0.11 -10.72
N VAL A 70 -1.08 0.95 -11.71
CA VAL A 70 -2.07 1.87 -12.30
C VAL A 70 -1.97 1.87 -13.83
N SER A 71 -3.00 2.36 -14.50
CA SER A 71 -2.95 2.65 -15.94
C SER A 71 -2.02 3.84 -16.24
N ASN A 72 -1.84 4.18 -17.51
CA ASN A 72 -1.01 5.29 -17.98
C ASN A 72 -1.32 6.61 -17.23
N LEU A 73 -0.27 7.33 -16.83
CA LEU A 73 -0.39 8.51 -15.98
C LEU A 73 -0.87 9.71 -16.79
N ASN A 74 -0.49 9.80 -18.07
CA ASN A 74 -0.79 10.95 -18.92
C ASN A 74 -0.37 12.27 -18.24
N LEU A 75 0.91 12.35 -17.85
CA LEU A 75 1.42 13.48 -17.08
C LEU A 75 1.23 14.80 -17.85
N PRO A 76 0.69 15.87 -17.23
CA PRO A 76 0.51 17.15 -17.89
C PRO A 76 1.83 17.69 -18.46
N GLY A 77 1.81 18.11 -19.72
CA GLY A 77 2.99 18.63 -20.41
C GLY A 77 3.93 17.54 -20.98
N THR A 78 3.58 16.27 -20.84
CA THR A 78 4.27 15.15 -21.50
C THR A 78 3.45 14.64 -22.68
N GLN A 79 4.12 14.03 -23.66
CA GLN A 79 3.49 13.40 -24.83
C GLN A 79 4.21 12.09 -25.13
N GLU A 80 4.20 11.19 -24.15
CA GLU A 80 4.90 9.92 -24.29
C GLU A 80 4.25 9.06 -25.38
N PRO A 81 5.01 8.54 -26.36
CA PRO A 81 4.44 7.83 -27.51
C PRO A 81 3.59 6.61 -27.14
N TRP A 82 3.89 5.94 -26.03
CA TRP A 82 3.13 4.78 -25.54
C TRP A 82 1.83 5.15 -24.81
N GLU A 83 1.61 6.44 -24.50
CA GLU A 83 0.37 6.97 -23.90
C GLU A 83 -0.50 7.73 -24.94
N ALA A 84 -0.09 7.76 -26.21
CA ALA A 84 -0.76 8.56 -27.25
C ALA A 84 -2.22 8.14 -27.49
N GLU A 85 -2.54 6.85 -27.35
CA GLU A 85 -3.91 6.35 -27.47
C GLU A 85 -4.69 6.57 -26.16
N GLN A 86 -5.61 7.53 -26.20
CA GLN A 86 -6.50 7.84 -25.07
C GLN A 86 -7.68 6.87 -25.05
N PHE A 87 -7.81 6.09 -23.98
CA PHE A 87 -8.87 5.07 -23.82
C PHE A 87 -10.00 5.48 -22.87
N GLY A 88 -9.95 6.71 -22.34
CA GLY A 88 -10.94 7.21 -21.37
C GLY A 88 -10.96 6.41 -20.06
N LYS A 89 -11.85 6.77 -19.14
CA LYS A 89 -12.11 6.03 -17.90
C LYS A 89 -13.57 6.23 -17.47
N PRO A 90 -14.15 5.34 -16.65
CA PRO A 90 -15.41 5.64 -15.98
C PRO A 90 -15.34 6.95 -15.18
N GLU A 91 -16.40 7.76 -15.22
CA GLU A 91 -16.40 9.07 -14.57
C GLU A 91 -16.29 8.97 -13.03
N HIS A 92 -16.84 7.91 -12.44
CA HIS A 92 -16.94 7.72 -10.99
C HIS A 92 -15.67 7.13 -10.33
N ILE A 93 -14.60 6.87 -11.08
CA ILE A 93 -13.31 6.44 -10.53
C ILE A 93 -12.25 7.53 -10.67
N ALA A 94 -11.27 7.57 -9.78
CA ALA A 94 -10.10 8.44 -9.89
C ALA A 94 -9.26 8.10 -11.13
N SER A 95 -8.57 9.09 -11.70
CA SER A 95 -7.59 8.82 -12.77
C SER A 95 -6.35 8.10 -12.21
N PRO A 96 -5.57 7.40 -13.05
CA PRO A 96 -4.30 6.82 -12.63
C PRO A 96 -3.34 7.84 -12.00
N LEU A 97 -3.28 9.04 -12.59
CA LEU A 97 -2.51 10.15 -12.03
C LEU A 97 -3.03 10.60 -10.66
N GLN A 98 -4.34 10.75 -10.50
CA GLN A 98 -4.93 11.12 -9.22
C GLN A 98 -4.65 10.05 -8.15
N ILE A 99 -4.73 8.76 -8.51
CA ILE A 99 -4.37 7.65 -7.61
C ILE A 99 -2.92 7.80 -7.16
N MET A 100 -1.99 8.13 -8.05
CA MET A 100 -0.57 8.27 -7.70
C MET A 100 -0.22 9.59 -7.00
N ILE A 101 -1.07 10.62 -7.08
CA ILE A 101 -0.91 11.85 -6.30
C ILE A 101 -1.43 11.64 -4.87
N GLU A 102 -2.61 11.05 -4.72
CA GLU A 102 -3.32 10.98 -3.42
C GLU A 102 -3.06 9.68 -2.66
N GLY A 103 -3.02 8.53 -3.34
CA GLY A 103 -2.91 7.21 -2.74
C GLY A 103 -1.62 7.00 -1.94
N PRO A 104 -0.42 7.24 -2.52
CA PRO A 104 0.84 7.14 -1.79
C PRO A 104 0.88 8.04 -0.54
N LEU A 105 0.31 9.25 -0.61
CA LEU A 105 0.22 10.15 0.54
C LEU A 105 -0.69 9.59 1.64
N GLY A 106 -1.82 8.98 1.28
CA GLY A 106 -2.72 8.34 2.24
C GLY A 106 -2.08 7.14 2.96
N GLY A 107 -1.40 6.26 2.21
CA GLY A 107 -0.66 5.14 2.78
C GLY A 107 0.53 5.59 3.65
N ALA A 108 1.27 6.61 3.20
CA ALA A 108 2.37 7.19 3.97
C ALA A 108 1.88 7.90 5.25
N ALA A 109 0.78 8.64 5.19
CA ALA A 109 0.19 9.31 6.33
C ALA A 109 -0.11 8.30 7.46
N PHE A 110 -0.75 7.17 7.12
CA PHE A 110 -1.04 6.14 8.12
C PHE A 110 0.23 5.52 8.72
N ASN A 111 1.19 5.12 7.88
CA ASN A 111 2.45 4.53 8.37
C ASN A 111 3.25 5.51 9.25
N ASN A 112 3.29 6.79 8.88
CA ASN A 112 4.00 7.84 9.61
C ASN A 112 3.35 8.13 10.96
N GLU A 113 2.03 8.33 10.98
CA GLU A 113 1.28 8.64 12.21
C GLU A 113 1.27 7.45 13.18
N PHE A 114 1.13 6.22 12.65
CA PHE A 114 1.23 5.01 13.46
C PHE A 114 2.67 4.76 13.97
N GLY A 115 3.68 5.23 13.23
CA GLY A 115 5.09 5.04 13.59
C GLY A 115 5.69 3.70 13.12
N ARG A 116 5.26 3.19 11.95
CA ARG A 116 5.89 2.04 11.28
C ARG A 116 6.68 2.51 10.06
N SER A 117 7.97 2.17 10.00
CA SER A 117 8.80 2.47 8.82
C SER A 117 8.30 1.73 7.58
N ASN A 118 8.19 2.39 6.43
CA ASN A 118 7.90 1.76 5.15
C ASN A 118 9.19 1.65 4.32
N LEU A 119 9.72 0.45 4.12
CA LEU A 119 11.10 0.24 3.62
C LEU A 119 11.17 -0.43 2.26
N GLY A 120 10.05 -0.95 1.75
CA GLY A 120 9.98 -1.63 0.46
C GLY A 120 8.77 -1.20 -0.35
N GLY A 121 8.79 -1.53 -1.63
CA GLY A 121 7.64 -1.27 -2.48
C GLY A 121 7.90 -1.52 -3.96
N TYR A 122 6.84 -1.34 -4.74
CA TYR A 122 6.94 -1.29 -6.20
C TYR A 122 5.96 -0.26 -6.76
N PHE A 123 6.28 0.24 -7.95
CA PHE A 123 5.36 1.05 -8.73
C PHE A 123 5.38 0.58 -10.18
N ARG A 124 4.19 0.25 -10.72
CA ARG A 124 4.01 -0.19 -12.10
C ARG A 124 2.95 0.66 -12.79
N VAL A 125 3.30 1.13 -13.98
CA VAL A 125 2.35 1.68 -14.94
C VAL A 125 2.19 0.67 -16.06
N PHE A 126 0.95 0.32 -16.38
CA PHE A 126 0.65 -0.50 -17.54
C PHE A 126 -0.76 -0.24 -18.04
N GLU A 127 -0.86 0.22 -19.28
CA GLU A 127 -2.10 0.23 -20.03
C GLU A 127 -1.79 0.14 -21.52
N GLN A 128 -2.33 -0.87 -22.20
CA GLN A 128 -2.11 -1.05 -23.63
C GLN A 128 -3.26 -1.81 -24.29
N THR A 129 -3.52 -1.46 -25.55
CA THR A 129 -4.38 -2.25 -26.43
C THR A 129 -3.59 -3.47 -26.91
N VAL A 130 -4.07 -4.67 -26.61
CA VAL A 130 -3.45 -5.93 -27.01
C VAL A 130 -4.33 -6.66 -28.02
N GLY A 131 -3.72 -7.31 -29.02
CA GLY A 131 -4.42 -7.89 -30.16
C GLY A 131 -4.57 -6.92 -31.33
N HIS A 132 -5.29 -7.34 -32.37
CA HIS A 132 -5.51 -6.57 -33.60
C HIS A 132 -6.96 -6.69 -34.07
N GLY A 133 -7.43 -5.68 -34.81
CA GLY A 133 -8.79 -5.65 -35.37
C GLY A 133 -9.88 -5.69 -34.30
N ASP A 134 -11.01 -6.32 -34.63
CA ASP A 134 -12.20 -6.38 -33.75
C ASP A 134 -12.00 -7.18 -32.45
N GLN A 135 -10.88 -7.91 -32.33
CA GLN A 135 -10.51 -8.67 -31.12
C GLN A 135 -9.55 -7.89 -30.21
N ALA A 136 -9.16 -6.67 -30.59
CA ALA A 136 -8.30 -5.84 -29.77
C ALA A 136 -9.00 -5.50 -28.44
N ILE A 137 -8.28 -5.66 -27.32
CA ILE A 137 -8.80 -5.39 -25.98
C ILE A 137 -7.82 -4.52 -25.21
N ARG A 138 -8.34 -3.54 -24.47
CA ARG A 138 -7.52 -2.75 -23.55
C ARG A 138 -7.24 -3.56 -22.29
N ARG A 139 -5.96 -3.63 -21.93
CA ARG A 139 -5.48 -4.21 -20.67
C ARG A 139 -4.80 -3.11 -19.87
N GLY A 140 -5.11 -2.99 -18.60
CA GLY A 140 -4.54 -1.98 -17.72
C GLY A 140 -5.14 -2.04 -16.32
N TYR A 141 -4.94 -1.00 -15.53
CA TYR A 141 -5.30 -0.94 -14.11
C TYR A 141 -6.16 0.29 -13.79
N HIS A 142 -7.30 0.45 -14.48
CA HIS A 142 -8.33 1.43 -14.10
C HIS A 142 -8.84 1.20 -12.66
N LYS A 143 -9.08 -0.07 -12.30
CA LYS A 143 -9.09 -0.48 -10.89
C LYS A 143 -7.63 -0.76 -10.52
N PRO A 144 -7.02 0.03 -9.62
CA PRO A 144 -5.61 -0.10 -9.33
C PRO A 144 -5.33 -1.38 -8.54
N ILE A 145 -4.05 -1.75 -8.50
CA ILE A 145 -3.54 -2.54 -7.37
C ILE A 145 -3.02 -1.53 -6.36
N MET A 146 -3.55 -1.56 -5.14
CA MET A 146 -2.97 -0.89 -3.98
C MET A 146 -2.62 -1.97 -2.97
N ILE A 147 -1.34 -2.13 -2.69
CA ILE A 147 -0.80 -3.14 -1.78
C ILE A 147 -0.27 -2.45 -0.54
N ALA A 148 -0.63 -3.00 0.62
CA ALA A 148 0.02 -2.75 1.90
C ALA A 148 0.47 -4.09 2.47
N GLY A 149 1.66 -4.13 3.04
CA GLY A 149 2.18 -5.33 3.67
C GLY A 149 3.25 -4.99 4.67
N GLY A 150 3.70 -5.97 5.43
CA GLY A 150 4.70 -5.76 6.44
C GLY A 150 5.19 -7.01 7.12
N ILE A 151 6.15 -6.77 7.99
CA ILE A 151 6.71 -7.72 8.92
C ILE A 151 6.62 -7.18 10.34
N GLY A 152 6.41 -8.12 11.27
CA GLY A 152 6.32 -7.85 12.69
C GLY A 152 7.10 -8.85 13.52
N THR A 153 7.08 -8.67 14.83
CA THR A 153 7.71 -9.59 15.80
C THR A 153 6.66 -10.19 16.73
N ILE A 154 6.78 -11.49 17.02
CA ILE A 154 5.95 -12.23 17.97
C ILE A 154 6.81 -13.09 18.88
N SER A 155 6.46 -13.17 20.17
CA SER A 155 7.23 -13.80 21.25
C SER A 155 6.31 -14.29 22.35
#